data_AF-A0A1I4M6A4-F1
#
_entry.id   AF-A0A1I4M6A4-F1
#
_cell.length_a   1.000
_cell.length_b   1.000
_cell.length_c   1.000
_cell.angle_alpha   90.00
_cell.angle_beta   90.00
_cell.angle_gamma   90.00
#
_symmetry.space_group_name_H-M   'P 1'
#
loop_
_entity.id
_entity.type
_entity.pdbx_description
1 polymer ?
#
loop_
_entity_poly.entity_id
_entity_poly.type
_entity_poly.pdbx_seq_one_letter_code
_entity_poly.pdbx_strand_id
1 'polypeptide(L)' 'MPRKNYTIEFKQMVLDAYKHKSFSLRGIYQKYVYHTTLIDWKKSVVKYGWKVLKKTS' A
#
# COMPACT_ATOMS: atom_id res chain seq x y z
N MET A 1 -2.82 -13.16 -10.73
CA MET A 1 -3.24 -13.13 -9.30
C MET A 1 -4.50 -12.28 -9.19
N PRO A 2 -5.54 -12.71 -8.46
CA PRO A 2 -6.75 -11.90 -8.29
C PRO A 2 -6.35 -10.59 -7.62
N ARG A 3 -6.61 -9.47 -8.30
CA ARG A 3 -6.42 -8.14 -7.72
C ARG A 3 -7.41 -8.03 -6.57
N LYS A 4 -6.96 -8.26 -5.34
CA LYS A 4 -7.73 -7.86 -4.16
C LYS A 4 -7.95 -6.36 -4.29
N ASN A 5 -9.20 -5.93 -4.39
CA ASN A 5 -9.56 -4.52 -4.37
C ASN A 5 -9.32 -3.99 -2.97
N TYR A 6 -8.11 -3.47 -2.74
CA TYR A 6 -7.78 -2.78 -1.50
C TYR A 6 -8.45 -1.41 -1.50
N THR A 7 -9.16 -1.09 -0.42
CA THR A 7 -9.73 0.25 -0.22
C THR A 7 -8.62 1.30 -0.12
N ILE A 8 -8.93 2.54 -0.45
CA ILE A 8 -7.97 3.66 -0.40
C ILE A 8 -7.45 3.85 1.02
N GLU A 9 -8.33 3.74 2.01
CA GLU A 9 -8.00 3.82 3.44
C GLU A 9 -7.00 2.73 3.84
N PHE A 10 -7.19 1.50 3.34
CA PHE A 10 -6.25 0.42 3.58
C PHE A 10 -4.88 0.70 2.93
N LYS A 11 -4.86 1.16 1.68
CA LYS A 11 -3.61 1.54 0.99
C LYS A 11 -2.87 2.65 1.74
N GLN A 12 -3.59 3.62 2.32
CA GLN A 12 -3.03 4.69 3.15
C GLN A 12 -2.44 4.17 4.45
N MET A 13 -3.21 3.40 5.21
CA MET A 13 -2.76 2.83 6.49
C MET A 13 -1.50 1.97 6.31
N VAL A 14 -1.46 1.16 5.24
CA VAL A 14 -0.30 0.33 4.87
C VAL A 14 0.95 1.19 4.58
N LEU A 15 0.79 2.27 3.80
CA LEU A 15 1.90 3.15 3.44
C LEU A 15 2.41 3.96 4.63
N ASP A 16 1.51 4.42 5.50
CA ASP A 16 1.85 5.17 6.71
C ASP A 16 2.64 4.31 7.69
N ALA A 17 2.16 3.10 7.96
CA ALA A 17 2.85 2.13 8.79
C ALA A 17 4.22 1.70 8.23
N TYR A 18 4.34 1.59 6.91
CA TYR A 18 5.62 1.32 6.25
C TYR A 18 6.60 2.48 6.43
N LYS A 19 6.14 3.74 6.34
CA LYS A 19 6.95 4.94 6.56
C LYS A 19 7.41 5.05 8.02
N HIS A 20 6.52 4.78 8.96
CA HIS A 20 6.81 4.84 10.40
C HIS A 20 7.59 3.62 10.92
N LYS A 21 7.96 2.67 10.05
CA LYS A 21 8.71 1.43 10.38
C LYS A 21 8.14 0.68 11.59
N SER A 22 6.81 0.71 11.80
CA SER A 22 6.17 -0.06 12.86
C SER A 22 6.35 -1.55 12.56
N PHE A 23 7.29 -2.18 13.28
CA PHE A 23 7.79 -3.53 13.01
C PHE A 23 6.67 -4.60 13.11
N SER A 24 5.68 -4.38 13.99
CA SER A 24 4.51 -5.25 14.16
C SER A 24 3.58 -5.26 12.95
N LEU A 25 3.43 -4.12 12.29
CA LEU A 25 2.54 -3.96 11.15
C LEU A 25 3.17 -4.49 9.85
N ARG A 26 4.51 -4.48 9.74
CA ARG A 26 5.23 -5.03 8.58
C ARG A 26 4.90 -6.51 8.33
N GLY A 27 4.82 -7.33 9.39
CA GLY A 27 4.47 -8.75 9.28
C GLY A 27 3.01 -8.98 8.88
N ILE A 28 2.10 -8.16 9.41
CA ILE A 28 0.67 -8.17 9.03
C ILE A 28 0.54 -7.81 7.55
N TYR A 29 1.15 -6.70 7.13
CA TYR A 29 1.02 -6.25 5.74
C TYR A 29 1.73 -7.15 4.74
N GLN A 30 2.86 -7.78 5.05
CA GLN A 30 3.45 -8.78 4.14
C GLN A 30 2.51 -9.97 3.89
N LYS A 31 1.70 -10.36 4.89
CA LYS A 31 0.71 -11.42 4.76
C LYS A 31 -0.49 -11.02 3.89
N TYR A 32 -0.88 -9.73 3.94
CA TYR A 32 -2.03 -9.22 3.19
C TYR A 32 -1.68 -8.55 1.86
N VAL A 33 -0.47 -8.04 1.71
CA VAL A 33 0.04 -7.21 0.61
C VAL A 33 1.49 -7.61 0.32
N TYR A 34 1.73 -8.08 -0.90
CA TYR A 34 3.10 -8.39 -1.32
C TYR A 34 3.98 -7.13 -1.31
N HIS A 35 5.25 -7.33 -0.96
CA HIS A 35 6.23 -6.24 -0.88
C HIS A 35 6.34 -5.46 -2.21
N THR A 36 6.21 -6.15 -3.35
CA THR A 36 6.20 -5.55 -4.69
C THR A 36 5.02 -4.59 -4.88
N THR A 37 3.82 -4.98 -4.46
CA THR A 37 2.61 -4.13 -4.49
C THR A 37 2.76 -2.88 -3.63
N LEU A 38 3.38 -3.03 -2.46
CA LEU A 38 3.74 -1.93 -1.56
C LEU A 38 4.69 -0.92 -2.22
N ILE A 39 5.72 -1.40 -2.91
CA ILE A 39 6.65 -0.56 -3.68
C ILE A 39 5.92 0.15 -4.83
N ASP A 40 5.03 -0.53 -5.55
CA ASP A 40 4.26 0.07 -6.64
C ASP A 40 3.31 1.17 -6.15
N TRP A 41 2.65 0.98 -5.01
CA TRP A 41 1.83 2.03 -4.40
C TRP A 41 2.67 3.22 -3.99
N LYS A 42 3.84 2.98 -3.36
CA LYS A 42 4.77 4.04 -3.00
C LYS A 42 5.23 4.83 -4.23
N LYS A 43 5.66 4.14 -5.30
CA LYS A 43 6.06 4.78 -6.56
C LYS A 43 4.92 5.59 -7.16
N SER A 44 3.69 5.05 -7.13
CA SER A 44 2.50 5.74 -7.64
C SER A 44 2.17 6.99 -6.85
N VAL A 45 2.26 6.95 -5.52
CA VAL A 45 2.04 8.11 -4.65
C VAL A 45 3.13 9.16 -4.83
N VAL A 46 4.40 8.75 -4.98
CA VAL A 46 5.50 9.71 -5.23
C VAL A 46 5.33 10.38 -6.60
N LYS A 47 4.95 9.63 -7.63
CA LYS A 47 4.87 10.14 -9.01
C LYS A 47 3.59 10.94 -9.30
N TYR A 48 2.46 10.55 -8.69
CA TYR A 48 1.14 11.09 -9.05
C TYR A 48 0.33 11.62 -7.85
N GLY A 49 0.91 11.58 -6.65
CA GLY A 49 0.21 11.90 -5.40
C GLY A 49 -0.81 10.83 -4.99
N TRP A 50 -1.41 11.04 -3.81
CA TRP A 50 -2.40 10.12 -3.22
C TRP A 50 -3.67 9.93 -4.07
N LYS A 51 -3.95 10.87 -5.01
CA LYS A 51 -5.12 10.81 -5.91
C LYS A 51 -5.13 9.59 -6.84
N VAL A 52 -3.98 9.00 -7.16
CA VAL A 52 -3.92 7.84 -8.08
C VAL A 52 -4.28 6.50 -7.43
N LEU A 53 -4.24 6.40 -6.09
CA LEU A 53 -4.68 5.19 -5.39
C LEU A 53 -6.17 4.88 -5.60
N LYS A 54 -6.98 5.88 -6.01
CA LYS A 54 -8.38 5.76 -6.45
C LYS A 54 -8.56 5.04 -7.78
N LYS A 55 -7.57 5.06 -8.68
CA LYS A 55 -7.73 4.66 -10.09
C LYS A 55 -7.22 3.24 -10.40
N THR A 56 -6.63 2.57 -9.41
CA THR A 56 -6.25 1.17 -9.47
C THR A 56 -7.20 0.34 -8.61
N SER A 57 -8.43 0.21 -9.11
CA SER A 57 -9.35 -0.90 -8.79
C SER A 57 -9.22 -1.92 -9.93
#